data_AF-A0A654U8M8-F1
#
_entry.id   AF-A0A654U8M8-F1
#
_cell.length_a   1.000
_cell.length_b   1.000
_cell.length_c   1.000
_cell.angle_alpha   90.00
_cell.angle_beta   90.00
_cell.angle_gamma   90.00
#
_symmetry.space_group_name_H-M   'P 1'
#
loop_
_entity.id
_entity.type
_entity.pdbx_description
1 polymer ?
#
loop_
_entity_poly.entity_id
_entity_poly.type
_entity_poly.pdbx_seq_one_letter_code
_entity_poly.pdbx_strand_id
1 'polypeptide(L)' 'MHDDGLGLPQGFSLEKSDSLGLQIVRTLVSAELDGSLGMRDARERGTDVVLRVPVGRRGRLML' A
#
# COMPACT_ATOMS: atom_id res chain seq x y z
N MET A 1 8.66 -1.74 -2.46
CA MET A 1 8.85 -3.16 -2.84
C MET A 1 8.67 -3.25 -4.34
N HIS A 2 9.43 -4.11 -4.98
CA HIS A 2 9.31 -4.40 -6.40
C HIS A 2 9.21 -5.92 -6.57
N ASP A 3 8.36 -6.37 -7.47
CA ASP A 3 8.35 -7.73 -7.99
C ASP A 3 8.52 -7.71 -9.51
N ASP A 4 8.97 -8.83 -10.06
CA ASP A 4 9.10 -9.08 -11.49
C ASP A 4 7.96 -9.99 -11.99
N GLY A 5 6.74 -9.82 -11.47
CA GLY A 5 5.56 -10.58 -11.88
C GLY A 5 5.00 -10.17 -13.25
N LEU A 6 3.71 -10.44 -13.46
CA LEU A 6 3.01 -10.03 -14.67
C LEU A 6 2.55 -8.56 -14.65
N GLY A 7 2.73 -7.86 -13.52
CA GLY A 7 2.20 -6.53 -13.29
C GLY A 7 0.76 -6.55 -12.80
N LEU A 8 0.12 -5.39 -12.81
CA LEU A 8 -1.25 -5.23 -12.36
C LEU A 8 -2.23 -5.62 -13.48
N PRO A 9 -3.37 -6.25 -13.15
CA PRO A 9 -4.43 -6.47 -14.11
C PRO A 9 -4.91 -5.15 -14.73
N GLN A 10 -5.33 -5.18 -16.00
CA GLN A 10 -5.89 -4.00 -16.65
C GLN A 10 -7.07 -3.43 -15.85
N GLY A 11 -7.05 -2.12 -15.59
CA GLY A 11 -8.10 -1.45 -14.83
C GLY A 11 -8.09 -1.75 -13.32
N PHE A 12 -7.05 -2.42 -12.82
CA PHE A 12 -6.87 -2.64 -11.39
C PHE A 12 -6.93 -1.32 -10.62
N SER A 13 -7.66 -1.33 -9.52
CA SER A 13 -7.75 -0.22 -8.58
C SER A 13 -7.57 -0.76 -7.18
N LEU A 14 -6.53 -0.27 -6.51
CA LEU A 14 -6.26 -0.62 -5.12
C LEU A 14 -7.44 -0.25 -4.21
N GLU A 15 -8.11 0.87 -4.48
CA GLU A 15 -9.26 1.34 -3.69
C GLU A 15 -10.50 0.47 -3.89
N LYS A 16 -10.72 -0.05 -5.10
CA LYS A 16 -11.89 -0.89 -5.44
C LYS A 16 -11.66 -2.38 -5.22
N SER A 17 -10.46 -2.78 -4.78
CA SER A 17 -10.13 -4.20 -4.63
C SER A 17 -10.78 -4.80 -3.37
N ASP A 18 -11.55 -5.86 -3.58
CA ASP A 18 -12.21 -6.66 -2.53
C ASP A 18 -11.36 -7.82 -1.98
N SER A 19 -10.12 -7.96 -2.44
CA SER A 19 -9.18 -8.93 -1.86
C SER A 19 -8.96 -8.67 -0.37
N LEU A 20 -9.21 -9.69 0.46
CA LEU A 20 -9.02 -9.65 1.91
C LEU A 20 -7.59 -9.21 2.28
N GLY A 21 -6.57 -9.69 1.55
CA GLY A 21 -5.19 -9.32 1.80
C GLY A 21 -4.96 -7.81 1.64
N LEU A 22 -5.51 -7.20 0.59
CA LEU A 22 -5.40 -5.77 0.37
C LEU A 22 -6.26 -4.96 1.34
N GLN A 23 -7.40 -5.49 1.79
CA GLN A 23 -8.19 -4.88 2.87
C GLN A 23 -7.39 -4.82 4.17
N ILE A 24 -6.73 -5.90 4.57
CA ILE A 24 -5.89 -5.95 5.77
C ILE A 24 -4.77 -4.90 5.66
N VAL A 25 -4.01 -4.91 4.55
CA VAL A 25 -2.89 -3.97 4.39
C VAL A 25 -3.38 -2.52 4.38
N ARG A 26 -4.48 -2.19 3.70
CA ARG A 26 -5.05 -0.83 3.71
C ARG A 26 -5.42 -0.39 5.13
N THR A 27 -6.08 -1.26 5.90
CA THR A 27 -6.45 -0.97 7.29
C THR A 27 -5.22 -0.72 8.15
N LEU A 28 -4.21 -1.58 8.11
CA LEU A 28 -2.98 -1.38 8.90
C LEU A 28 -2.28 -0.06 8.53
N VAL A 29 -2.15 0.23 7.23
CA VAL A 29 -1.46 1.42 6.76
C VAL A 29 -2.20 2.71 7.13
N SER A 30 -3.52 2.76 6.96
CA SER A 30 -4.28 3.98 7.24
C SER A 30 -4.63 4.15 8.72
N ALA A 31 -5.08 3.09 9.40
CA ALA A 31 -5.59 3.19 10.76
C ALA A 31 -4.48 3.14 11.83
N GLU A 32 -3.40 2.40 11.58
CA GLU A 32 -2.34 2.21 12.58
C GLU A 32 -1.10 3.05 12.29
N LEU A 33 -0.73 3.19 11.01
CA LEU A 33 0.53 3.84 10.62
C LEU A 33 0.37 5.28 10.15
N ASP A 34 -0.86 5.81 10.05
CA ASP A 34 -1.14 7.14 9.48
C ASP A 34 -0.43 7.35 8.12
N GLY A 35 -0.45 6.30 7.30
CA GLY A 35 0.32 6.18 6.07
C GLY A 35 -0.55 6.07 4.82
N SER A 36 0.12 5.89 3.69
CA SER A 36 -0.52 5.63 2.39
C SER A 36 0.17 4.50 1.64
N LEU A 37 -0.62 3.73 0.91
CA LEU A 37 -0.17 2.62 0.06
C LEU A 37 -0.51 2.95 -1.40
N GLY A 38 0.47 2.81 -2.29
CA GLY A 38 0.30 2.91 -3.73
C GLY A 38 0.83 1.67 -4.44
N MET A 39 0.17 1.27 -5.52
CA MET A 39 0.60 0.20 -6.42
C MET A 39 0.54 0.71 -7.86
N ARG A 40 1.52 0.32 -8.66
CA ARG A 40 1.59 0.65 -10.09
C ARG A 40 2.36 -0.42 -10.84
N ASP A 41 2.17 -0.52 -12.15
CA ASP A 41 3.09 -1.27 -12.99
C ASP A 41 4.50 -0.71 -12.86
N ALA A 42 5.47 -1.61 -12.73
CA ALA A 42 6.87 -1.24 -12.74
C ALA A 42 7.31 -0.80 -14.14
N ARG A 43 8.40 -0.02 -14.20
CA ARG A 43 8.90 0.56 -15.47
C ARG A 43 9.29 -0.49 -16.51
N GLU A 44 9.80 -1.64 -16.06
CA GLU A 44 10.25 -2.72 -16.93
C GLU A 44 9.25 -3.88 -16.92
N ARG A 45 9.06 -4.52 -15.76
CA ARG A 45 8.14 -5.65 -15.57
C ARG A 45 7.72 -5.79 -14.11
N GLY A 46 6.51 -6.29 -13.89
CA GLY A 46 5.97 -6.58 -12.56
C GLY A 46 5.34 -5.38 -11.87
N THR A 47 5.23 -5.42 -10.54
CA THR A 47 4.53 -4.39 -9.77
C THR A 47 5.48 -3.64 -8.83
N ASP A 48 5.35 -2.31 -8.81
CA ASP A 48 5.94 -1.47 -7.78
C ASP A 48 4.90 -1.18 -6.70
N VAL A 49 5.23 -1.52 -5.45
CA VAL A 49 4.44 -1.17 -4.26
C VAL A 49 5.19 -0.13 -3.43
N VAL A 50 4.53 1.01 -3.19
CA VAL A 50 5.08 2.14 -2.46
C VAL A 50 4.28 2.35 -1.17
N LEU A 51 4.94 2.20 -0.03
CA LEU A 51 4.40 2.54 1.28
C LEU A 51 5.04 3.85 1.75
N ARG A 52 4.23 4.82 2.14
CA ARG A 52 4.67 6.06 2.78
C ARG A 52 4.11 6.11 4.17
N VAL A 53 4.98 6.25 5.16
CA VAL A 53 4.61 6.37 6.57
C VAL A 53 5.38 7.51 7.21
N PRO A 54 4.81 8.23 8.19
CA PRO A 54 5.52 9.22 8.96
C PRO A 54 6.70 8.59 9.71
N VAL A 55 7.91 9.06 9.42
CA VAL A 55 9.11 8.67 10.17
C VAL A 55 9.26 9.60 11.39
N GLY A 56 8.46 9.34 12.42
CA GLY A 56 8.53 10.01 13.71
C GLY A 56 7.53 11.16 13.93
N ARG A 57 6.53 10.90 14.76
CA ARG A 57 6.33 11.58 16.05
C ARG A 57 6.09 10.48 17.07
N ARG A 58 6.72 10.60 18.24
CA ARG A 58 6.42 9.76 19.42
C ARG A 58 4.92 9.60 19.51
N GLY A 59 4.46 8.37 19.78
CA GLY A 59 3.04 8.07 19.92
C GLY A 59 2.35 9.20 20.66
N ARG A 60 1.20 9.62 20.13
CA ARG A 60 0.26 10.50 20.83
C ARG A 60 0.16 9.93 22.25
N LEU A 61 0.85 10.55 23.20
CA LEU A 61 0.60 10.27 24.60
C LEU A 61 -0.81 10.80 24.78
N MET A 62 -1.77 9.89 24.80
CA MET A 62 -3.12 10.22 25.22
C MET A 62 -2.98 10.77 26.64
N LEU A 63 -3.19 12.08 26.77
CA LEU A 63 -3.49 12.73 28.05
C LEU A 63 -4.88 12.29 28.50
#